data_AF-A0A939KI77-F1
#
_entry.id   AF-A0A939KI77-F1
#
_cell.length_a   1.000
_cell.length_b   1.000
_cell.length_c   1.000
_cell.angle_alpha   90.00
_cell.angle_beta   90.00
_cell.angle_gamma   90.00
#
_symmetry.space_group_name_H-M   'P 1'
#
loop_
_entity.id
_entity.type
_entity.pdbx_description
1 polymer ?
#
loop_
_entity_poly.entity_id
_entity_poly.type
_entity_poly.pdbx_seq_one_letter_code
_entity_poly.pdbx_strand_id
1 'polypeptide(L)'
;MQIIKFIPLSLCALLFTVGCSSVDNNDVPAVTADSNIEISLSPEQQKAVDNSIDFIESSEFDSKDRIDTNIVTIQNADERTWENVWSMVAQVDKHAVDATDWIITIGDRSGHDFARIVCDSDTYEVIGYIPIE
;
A
#
# COMPACT_ATOMS: atom_id res chain seq x y z
N MET A 1 -35.15 -20.00 12.71
CA MET A 1 -34.41 -20.92 11.84
C MET A 1 -32.96 -20.88 12.28
N GLN A 2 -32.42 -22.05 12.65
CA GLN A 2 -31.06 -22.41 13.09
C GLN A 2 -30.34 -21.51 14.12
N ILE A 3 -30.43 -21.93 15.39
CA ILE A 3 -29.47 -21.65 16.46
C ILE A 3 -28.46 -22.80 16.42
N ILE A 4 -27.23 -22.53 16.01
CA ILE A 4 -26.15 -23.52 16.01
C ILE A 4 -25.47 -23.48 17.38
N LYS A 5 -25.59 -24.60 18.10
CA LYS A 5 -24.88 -24.91 19.33
C LYS A 5 -23.39 -25.12 19.03
N PHE A 6 -22.51 -24.55 19.85
CA PHE A 6 -21.15 -25.08 20.00
C PHE A 6 -20.77 -25.13 21.48
N ILE A 7 -20.62 -26.35 21.97
CA ILE A 7 -19.89 -26.73 23.19
C ILE A 7 -18.45 -26.99 22.73
N PRO A 8 -17.43 -26.58 23.50
CA PRO A 8 -16.62 -27.63 24.11
C PRO A 8 -16.29 -27.35 25.58
N LEU A 9 -16.76 -28.27 26.41
CA LEU A 9 -16.15 -28.62 27.67
C LEU A 9 -14.91 -29.48 27.33
N SER A 10 -13.70 -29.01 27.62
CA SER A 10 -12.58 -29.92 27.86
C SER A 10 -11.52 -29.25 28.73
N LEU A 11 -11.60 -29.63 30.00
CA LEU A 11 -10.61 -29.46 31.05
C LEU A 11 -9.50 -30.50 30.80
N CYS A 12 -8.26 -30.07 30.61
CA CYS A 12 -7.10 -30.92 30.89
C CYS A 12 -5.89 -30.04 31.21
N ALA A 13 -5.61 -29.92 32.50
CA ALA A 13 -4.33 -29.46 33.00
C ALA A 13 -3.28 -30.54 32.73
N LEU A 14 -2.09 -30.14 32.26
CA LEU A 14 -0.85 -30.89 32.47
C LEU A 14 0.31 -29.90 32.59
N LEU A 15 0.79 -29.77 33.82
CA LEU A 15 2.08 -29.19 34.18
C LEU A 15 3.18 -30.17 33.76
N PHE A 16 4.16 -29.70 32.98
CA PHE A 16 5.49 -30.29 32.87
C PHE A 16 6.49 -29.14 33.01
N THR A 17 7.04 -28.97 34.21
CA THR A 17 8.42 -29.33 34.60
C THR A 17 9.52 -28.59 33.86
N VAL A 18 10.29 -27.84 34.65
CA VAL A 18 11.58 -27.20 34.36
C VAL A 18 12.56 -28.19 33.73
N GLY A 19 13.24 -27.76 32.67
CA GLY A 19 14.42 -28.41 32.10
C GLY A 19 15.34 -27.36 31.49
N CYS A 20 16.32 -26.90 32.26
CA CYS A 20 17.49 -26.20 31.72
C CYS A 20 18.48 -27.23 31.20
N SER A 21 18.78 -27.22 29.89
CA SER A 21 19.99 -27.81 29.34
C SER A 21 20.31 -27.25 27.94
N SER A 22 21.31 -26.37 27.93
CA SER A 22 22.39 -26.11 26.95
C SER A 22 22.34 -26.63 25.50
N VAL A 23 22.68 -25.69 24.60
CA VAL A 23 23.60 -25.77 23.42
C VAL A 23 23.04 -26.01 22.01
N ASP A 24 23.27 -24.97 21.19
CA ASP A 24 23.54 -24.82 19.75
C ASP A 24 22.50 -25.04 18.63
N ASN A 25 22.31 -23.92 17.91
CA ASN A 25 22.11 -23.73 16.46
C ASN A 25 20.71 -23.86 15.84
N ASN A 26 20.30 -22.73 15.28
CA ASN A 26 19.38 -22.54 14.15
C ASN A 26 17.91 -22.91 14.37
N ASP A 27 17.21 -22.12 15.17
CA ASP A 27 15.77 -21.92 14.98
C ASP A 27 15.54 -20.52 14.39
N VAL A 28 15.39 -20.50 13.07
CA VAL A 28 14.69 -19.43 12.36
C VAL A 28 13.32 -19.30 13.02
N PRO A 29 12.94 -18.15 13.60
CA PRO A 29 11.57 -17.97 14.02
C PRO A 29 10.74 -18.01 12.74
N ALA A 30 9.92 -19.06 12.59
CA ALA A 30 8.84 -19.07 11.63
C ALA A 30 7.85 -17.98 12.05
N VAL A 31 8.14 -16.75 11.61
CA VAL A 31 7.21 -15.63 11.66
C VAL A 31 6.16 -15.92 10.59
N THR A 32 5.17 -16.71 10.98
CA THR A 32 3.86 -16.71 10.34
C THR A 32 3.17 -15.42 10.77
N ALA A 33 3.59 -14.31 10.17
CA ALA A 33 2.84 -13.07 10.22
C ALA A 33 1.97 -13.02 8.98
N ASP A 34 0.84 -13.72 9.06
CA ASP A 34 -0.36 -13.40 8.27
C ASP A 34 -0.95 -12.11 8.86
N SER A 35 -0.17 -11.03 8.77
CA SER A 35 -0.58 -9.70 9.18
C SER A 35 -0.88 -8.94 7.91
N ASN A 36 -2.10 -9.11 7.42
CA ASN A 36 -2.76 -8.08 6.61
C ASN A 36 -2.87 -6.85 7.51
N ILE A 37 -1.80 -6.06 7.56
CA ILE A 37 -1.82 -4.74 8.13
C ILE A 37 -2.66 -3.92 7.15
N GLU A 38 -3.97 -3.83 7.38
CA GLU A 38 -4.76 -2.74 6.83
C GLU A 38 -4.14 -1.45 7.38
N ILE A 39 -3.25 -0.86 6.61
CA ILE A 39 -2.72 0.47 6.92
C ILE A 39 -3.90 1.41 6.72
N SER A 40 -4.56 1.77 7.82
CA SER A 40 -5.59 2.80 7.80
C SER A 40 -4.95 4.11 7.36
N LEU A 41 -5.33 4.59 6.19
CA LEU A 41 -4.91 5.89 5.67
C LEU A 41 -5.42 7.02 6.57
N SER A 42 -4.67 8.12 6.65
CA SER A 42 -5.21 9.36 7.23
C SER A 42 -6.31 9.93 6.31
N PRO A 43 -7.18 10.83 6.82
CA PRO A 43 -8.19 11.49 5.98
C PRO A 43 -7.58 12.23 4.78
N GLU A 44 -6.41 12.84 4.97
CA GLU A 44 -5.67 13.56 3.93
C GLU A 44 -5.12 12.60 2.87
N GLN A 45 -4.51 11.50 3.30
CA GLN A 45 -4.04 10.44 2.41
C GLN A 45 -5.19 9.80 1.64
N GLN A 46 -6.32 9.55 2.30
CA GLN A 46 -7.52 9.03 1.64
C GLN A 46 -8.01 10.02 0.56
N LYS A 47 -8.02 11.32 0.85
CA LYS A 47 -8.43 12.33 -0.13
C LYS A 47 -7.50 12.36 -1.35
N ALA A 48 -6.19 12.24 -1.15
CA ALA A 48 -5.22 12.17 -2.25
C ALA A 48 -5.37 10.87 -3.08
N VAL A 49 -5.69 9.75 -2.42
CA VAL A 49 -6.01 8.48 -3.10
C VAL A 49 -7.27 8.62 -3.94
N ASP A 50 -8.35 9.19 -3.40
CA ASP A 50 -9.59 9.41 -4.14
C ASP A 50 -9.34 10.30 -5.37
N ASN A 51 -8.62 11.41 -5.20
CA ASN A 51 -8.23 12.29 -6.30
C ASN A 51 -7.35 11.57 -7.35
N SER A 52 -6.49 10.64 -6.93
CA SER A 52 -5.67 9.81 -7.82
C SER A 52 -6.51 8.82 -8.63
N ILE A 53 -7.53 8.21 -8.02
CA ILE A 53 -8.47 7.31 -8.70
C ILE A 53 -9.25 8.09 -9.75
N ASP A 54 -9.81 9.25 -9.39
CA ASP A 54 -10.53 10.12 -10.33
C ASP A 54 -9.66 10.52 -11.55
N PHE A 55 -8.37 10.80 -11.31
CA PHE A 55 -7.41 11.07 -12.38
C PHE A 55 -7.18 9.86 -13.29
N ILE A 56 -7.03 8.65 -12.73
CA ILE A 56 -6.84 7.41 -13.51
C ILE A 56 -8.07 7.13 -14.38
N GLU A 57 -9.28 7.22 -13.82
CA GLU A 57 -10.53 6.95 -14.53
C GLU A 57 -10.73 7.90 -15.73
N SER A 58 -10.37 9.17 -15.55
CA SER A 58 -10.44 10.20 -16.59
C SER A 58 -9.25 10.21 -17.57
N SER A 59 -8.20 9.43 -17.31
CA SER A 59 -7.00 9.36 -18.15
C SER A 59 -7.22 8.56 -19.44
N GLU A 60 -6.25 8.64 -20.34
CA GLU A 60 -6.15 7.80 -21.54
C GLU A 60 -5.24 6.57 -21.30
N PHE A 61 -5.04 6.13 -20.05
CA PHE A 61 -4.21 4.96 -19.77
C PHE A 61 -4.87 3.67 -20.26
N ASP A 62 -4.17 2.90 -21.08
CA ASP A 62 -4.65 1.63 -21.66
C ASP A 62 -5.01 0.56 -20.61
N SER A 63 -4.45 0.66 -19.40
CA SER A 63 -4.67 -0.30 -18.31
C SER A 63 -5.71 0.14 -17.29
N LYS A 64 -6.28 1.35 -17.37
CA LYS A 64 -7.08 1.94 -16.29
C LYS A 64 -8.23 1.05 -15.79
N ASP A 65 -8.91 0.34 -16.70
CA ASP A 65 -10.04 -0.54 -16.35
C ASP A 65 -9.62 -1.86 -15.69
N ARG A 66 -8.32 -2.17 -15.66
CA ARG A 66 -7.76 -3.39 -15.05
C ARG A 66 -7.06 -3.13 -13.72
N ILE A 67 -6.84 -1.86 -13.36
CA ILE A 67 -6.19 -1.48 -12.10
C ILE A 67 -7.14 -1.78 -10.94
N ASP A 68 -6.72 -2.64 -10.00
CA ASP A 68 -7.44 -2.84 -8.75
C ASP A 68 -7.22 -1.66 -7.80
N THR A 69 -8.23 -0.82 -7.65
CA THR A 69 -8.17 0.41 -6.84
C THR A 69 -8.15 0.15 -5.33
N ASN A 70 -8.37 -1.08 -4.89
CA ASN A 70 -8.29 -1.44 -3.46
C ASN A 70 -6.84 -1.69 -3.00
N ILE A 71 -5.90 -1.84 -3.93
CA ILE A 71 -4.48 -2.04 -3.64
C ILE A 71 -3.79 -0.69 -3.69
N VAL A 72 -3.46 -0.14 -2.52
CA VAL A 72 -2.84 1.19 -2.41
C VAL A 72 -1.56 1.13 -1.60
N THR A 73 -0.51 1.77 -2.12
CA THR A 73 0.74 2.01 -1.40
C THR A 73 1.12 3.48 -1.53
N ILE A 74 1.39 4.13 -0.41
CA ILE A 74 1.82 5.54 -0.37
C ILE A 74 3.27 5.61 0.10
N GLN A 75 4.09 6.35 -0.63
CA GLN A 75 5.47 6.67 -0.28
C GLN A 75 5.69 8.17 -0.44
N ASN A 76 6.64 8.73 0.28
CA ASN A 76 7.07 10.10 0.00
C ASN A 76 7.87 10.14 -1.29
N ALA A 77 7.74 11.24 -2.02
CA ALA A 77 8.65 11.62 -3.07
C ALA A 77 10.03 11.96 -2.50
N ASP A 78 11.01 12.06 -3.39
CA ASP A 78 12.36 12.55 -3.11
C ASP A 78 12.66 13.80 -3.94
N GLU A 79 13.82 14.42 -3.68
CA GLU A 79 14.26 15.67 -4.35
C GLU A 79 14.42 15.55 -5.88
N ARG A 80 14.40 14.34 -6.44
CA ARG A 80 14.55 14.08 -7.88
C ARG A 80 13.32 13.45 -8.51
N THR A 81 12.26 13.24 -7.75
CA THR A 81 11.05 12.58 -8.25
C THR A 81 10.46 13.35 -9.43
N TRP A 82 10.52 14.68 -9.41
CA TRP A 82 10.09 15.56 -10.50
C TRP A 82 10.68 15.17 -11.87
N GLU A 83 11.89 14.61 -11.92
CA GLU A 83 12.56 14.20 -13.17
C GLU A 83 11.77 13.11 -13.92
N ASN A 84 10.87 12.40 -13.24
CA ASN A 84 10.08 11.32 -13.83
C ASN A 84 8.58 11.59 -13.81
N VAL A 85 8.15 12.79 -13.38
CA VAL A 85 6.74 13.12 -13.26
C VAL A 85 6.27 13.88 -14.50
N TRP A 86 5.19 13.37 -15.09
CA TRP A 86 4.55 13.93 -16.26
C TRP A 86 3.12 14.35 -15.93
N SER A 87 2.73 15.51 -16.42
CA SER A 87 1.32 15.84 -16.62
C SER A 87 0.82 15.18 -17.92
N MET A 88 -0.47 15.32 -18.22
CA MET A 88 -1.03 14.82 -19.49
C MET A 88 -0.39 15.43 -20.75
N VAL A 89 0.34 16.54 -20.64
CA VAL A 89 0.85 17.30 -21.80
C VAL A 89 2.37 17.44 -21.84
N ALA A 90 3.04 17.41 -20.68
CA ALA A 90 4.48 17.62 -20.56
C ALA A 90 5.00 17.18 -19.19
N GLN A 91 6.33 17.01 -19.09
CA GLN A 91 7.03 16.86 -17.82
C GLN A 91 6.76 18.07 -16.91
N VAL A 92 6.60 17.84 -15.62
CA VAL A 92 6.32 18.90 -14.64
C VAL A 92 7.57 19.76 -14.36
N ASP A 93 7.36 20.96 -13.79
CA ASP A 93 8.48 21.82 -13.40
C ASP A 93 9.30 21.20 -12.26
N LYS A 94 10.60 21.50 -12.19
CA LYS A 94 11.49 20.98 -11.15
C LYS A 94 11.12 21.37 -9.72
N HIS A 95 10.28 22.39 -9.55
CA HIS A 95 9.77 22.84 -8.27
C HIS A 95 8.34 22.35 -7.99
N ALA A 96 7.76 21.54 -8.87
CA ALA A 96 6.40 21.04 -8.71
C ALA A 96 6.29 19.84 -7.76
N VAL A 97 7.42 19.19 -7.44
CA VAL A 97 7.48 18.04 -6.53
C VAL A 97 8.60 18.24 -5.53
N ASP A 98 8.32 18.02 -4.24
CA ASP A 98 9.30 17.97 -3.17
C ASP A 98 9.17 16.69 -2.31
N ALA A 99 10.01 16.57 -1.27
CA ALA A 99 10.08 15.36 -0.46
C ALA A 99 8.91 15.14 0.52
N THR A 100 7.97 16.09 0.60
CA THR A 100 6.74 15.96 1.38
C THR A 100 5.62 15.34 0.57
N ASP A 101 5.66 15.50 -0.75
CA ASP A 101 4.66 15.00 -1.68
C ASP A 101 4.57 13.47 -1.67
N TRP A 102 3.42 12.97 -2.11
CA TRP A 102 3.10 11.55 -2.07
C TRP A 102 3.17 10.93 -3.45
N ILE A 103 3.92 9.84 -3.56
CA ILE A 103 3.83 8.87 -4.64
C ILE A 103 2.81 7.81 -4.22
N ILE A 104 1.63 7.87 -4.81
CA ILE A 104 0.52 6.94 -4.60
C ILE A 104 0.57 5.90 -5.71
N THR A 105 0.83 4.65 -5.34
CA THR A 105 0.73 3.51 -6.25
C THR A 105 -0.61 2.82 -6.05
N ILE A 106 -1.38 2.68 -7.13
CA ILE A 106 -2.70 2.04 -7.14
C ILE A 106 -2.63 0.83 -8.06
N GLY A 107 -3.02 -0.35 -7.57
CA GLY A 107 -2.94 -1.63 -8.28
C GLY A 107 -1.72 -2.49 -7.91
N ASP A 108 -1.72 -3.73 -8.40
CA ASP A 108 -0.62 -4.69 -8.19
C ASP A 108 0.55 -4.41 -9.14
N ARG A 109 1.75 -4.28 -8.57
CA ARG A 109 3.02 -4.04 -9.28
C ARG A 109 3.65 -5.30 -9.88
N SER A 110 3.04 -6.47 -9.74
CA SER A 110 3.54 -7.72 -10.32
C SER A 110 3.43 -7.75 -11.85
N GLY A 111 2.55 -6.93 -12.43
CA GLY A 111 2.36 -6.73 -13.87
C GLY A 111 2.33 -5.25 -14.26
N HIS A 112 1.53 -4.88 -15.27
CA HIS A 112 1.36 -3.49 -15.73
C HIS A 112 -0.02 -2.90 -15.36
N ASP A 113 -0.79 -3.60 -14.54
CA ASP A 113 -2.13 -3.20 -14.11
C ASP A 113 -2.05 -2.38 -12.81
N PHE A 114 -1.20 -1.35 -12.82
CA PHE A 114 -1.06 -0.36 -11.76
C PHE A 114 -0.80 1.03 -12.35
N ALA A 115 -0.93 2.06 -11.52
CA ALA A 115 -0.53 3.43 -11.82
C ALA A 115 0.28 4.02 -10.66
N ARG A 116 1.14 5.00 -10.98
CA ARG A 116 1.89 5.78 -9.99
C ARG A 116 1.56 7.24 -10.15
N ILE A 117 0.78 7.77 -9.23
CA ILE A 117 0.31 9.16 -9.22
C ILE A 117 1.09 9.94 -8.18
N VAL A 118 1.49 11.16 -8.51
CA VAL A 118 2.16 12.08 -7.59
C VAL A 118 1.19 13.16 -7.18
N CYS A 119 0.95 13.27 -5.88
CA CYS A 119 0.04 14.24 -5.28
C CYS A 119 0.78 15.19 -4.35
N ASP A 120 0.36 16.45 -4.40
CA ASP A 120 0.82 17.49 -3.48
C ASP A 120 0.27 17.18 -2.08
N SER A 121 1.15 17.12 -1.08
CA SER A 121 0.75 16.67 0.27
C SER A 121 -0.02 17.72 1.07
N ASP A 122 0.03 19.00 0.68
CA ASP A 122 -0.67 20.11 1.33
C ASP A 122 -2.08 20.30 0.76
N THR A 123 -2.24 20.10 -0.55
CA THR A 123 -3.49 20.33 -1.28
C THR A 123 -4.23 19.06 -1.66
N TYR A 124 -3.54 17.92 -1.63
CA TYR A 124 -4.04 16.59 -2.03
C TYR A 124 -4.35 16.47 -3.52
N GLU A 125 -3.98 17.47 -4.32
CA GLU A 125 -4.24 17.52 -5.76
C GLU A 125 -3.17 16.75 -6.53
N VAL A 126 -3.56 16.19 -7.68
CA VAL A 126 -2.65 15.46 -8.55
C VAL A 126 -1.71 16.44 -9.25
N ILE A 127 -0.41 16.29 -9.01
CA ILE A 127 0.65 17.01 -9.71
C ILE A 127 0.89 16.36 -11.09
N GLY A 128 0.90 15.03 -11.12
CA GLY A 128 1.13 14.25 -12.33
C GLY A 128 1.25 12.76 -12.06
N TYR A 129 1.84 12.03 -13.00
CA TYR A 129 2.05 10.59 -12.90
C TYR A 129 3.48 10.22 -13.31
N ILE A 130 3.94 9.06 -12.87
CA ILE A 130 5.22 8.49 -13.30
C ILE A 130 4.92 7.40 -14.33
N PRO A 131 5.32 7.57 -15.61
CA PRO A 131 5.11 6.56 -16.64
C PRO A 131 5.70 5.20 -16.26
N ILE A 132 5.03 4.13 -16.69
CA ILE A 132 5.48 2.75 -16.52
C ILE A 132 6.12 2.32 -17.85
N GLU A 133 7.34 1.79 -17.77
CA GLU A 133 8.07 1.23 -18.93
C GLU A 133 7.72 -0.25 -19.18
#